data_AF-A0A2S8PM69-F1
#
_entry.id   AF-A0A2S8PM69-F1
#
_cell.length_a   1.000
_cell.length_b   1.000
_cell.length_c   1.000
_cell.angle_alpha   90.00
_cell.angle_beta   90.00
_cell.angle_gamma   90.00
#
_symmetry.space_group_name_H-M   'P 1'
#
loop_
_entity.id
_entity.type
_entity.pdbx_description
1 polymer ?
#
loop_
_entity_poly.entity_id
_entity_poly.type
_entity_poly.pdbx_seq_one_letter_code
_entity_poly.pdbx_strand_id
1 'polypeptide(L)' 'MEKRSFSWFTALNYFLLTLFAFSMIYPFIYVLVYSLNDGKDSMMGALYFFPRKFTLDNYAQVFDNPQIWQAYKIT' A
#
# COMPACT_ATOMS: atom_id res chain seq x y z
N MET A 1 -8.34 -27.83 -32.71
CA MET A 1 -8.30 -27.08 -31.44
C MET A 1 -7.12 -27.60 -30.64
N GLU A 2 -6.02 -26.86 -30.64
CA GLU A 2 -4.80 -27.26 -29.94
C GLU A 2 -5.07 -27.34 -28.43
N LYS A 3 -4.94 -28.52 -27.84
CA LYS A 3 -4.99 -28.68 -26.38
C LYS A 3 -3.75 -27.99 -25.81
N ARG A 4 -3.87 -26.72 -25.42
CA ARG A 4 -2.86 -26.06 -24.57
C ARG A 4 -2.84 -26.80 -23.22
N SER A 5 -1.99 -27.82 -23.11
CA SER A 5 -1.73 -28.47 -21.83
C SER A 5 -1.12 -27.41 -20.91
N PHE A 6 -1.76 -27.18 -19.76
CA PHE A 6 -1.19 -26.32 -18.74
C PHE A 6 0.15 -26.91 -18.32
N SER A 7 1.25 -26.28 -18.75
CA SER A 7 2.59 -26.75 -18.45
C SER A 7 2.97 -26.32 -17.04
N TRP A 8 3.76 -27.16 -16.36
CA TRP A 8 4.40 -26.79 -15.09
C TRP A 8 5.17 -25.47 -15.20
N PHE A 9 5.83 -25.22 -16.34
CA PHE A 9 6.51 -23.95 -16.60
C PHE A 9 5.54 -22.76 -16.64
N THR A 10 4.37 -22.95 -17.24
CA THR A 10 3.32 -21.93 -17.25
C THR A 10 2.85 -21.62 -15.84
N ALA A 11 2.59 -22.66 -15.04
CA ALA A 11 2.21 -22.51 -13.62
C ALA A 11 3.26 -21.72 -12.82
N LEU A 12 4.54 -22.08 -12.97
CA LEU A 12 5.65 -21.40 -12.32
C LEU A 12 5.76 -19.94 -12.75
N ASN A 13 5.64 -19.64 -14.04
CA ASN A 13 5.72 -18.28 -14.55
C ASN A 13 4.59 -17.40 -13.98
N TYR A 14 3.34 -17.89 -14.00
CA TYR A 14 2.22 -17.16 -13.40
C TYR A 14 2.41 -16.96 -11.90
N PHE A 15 2.94 -17.95 -11.17
CA PHE A 15 3.24 -17.81 -9.74
C PHE A 15 4.28 -16.71 -9.48
N LEU A 16 5.39 -16.69 -10.23
CA LEU A 16 6.44 -15.69 -10.09
C LEU A 16 5.93 -14.27 -10.44
N LEU A 17 5.18 -14.14 -11.54
CA LEU A 17 4.58 -12.87 -11.94
C LEU A 17 3.57 -12.37 -10.90
N THR A 18 2.79 -13.27 -10.31
CA THR A 18 1.85 -12.93 -9.24
C THR A 18 2.60 -12.44 -8.01
N LEU A 19 3.66 -13.13 -7.57
CA LEU A 19 4.48 -12.69 -6.44
C LEU A 19 5.13 -11.32 -6.69
N PHE A 20 5.62 -11.08 -7.91
CA PHE A 20 6.18 -9.80 -8.32
C PHE A 20 5.11 -8.69 -8.32
N ALA A 21 3.90 -8.97 -8.81
CA ALA A 21 2.79 -8.02 -8.72
C ALA A 21 2.42 -7.69 -7.27
N PHE A 22 2.36 -8.70 -6.40
CA PHE A 22 2.11 -8.50 -4.97
C PHE A 22 3.20 -7.66 -4.30
N SER A 23 4.48 -7.88 -4.63
CA SER A 23 5.56 -7.09 -4.04
C SER A 23 5.53 -5.62 -4.48
N MET A 24 5.05 -5.33 -5.69
CA MET A 24 4.83 -3.96 -6.17
C MET A 24 3.64 -3.28 -5.49
N ILE A 25 2.55 -4.01 -5.21
CA ILE A 25 1.35 -3.46 -4.57
C ILE A 25 1.53 -3.29 -3.06
N TYR A 26 2.30 -4.17 -2.41
CA TYR A 26 2.53 -4.16 -0.98
C TYR A 26 2.97 -2.80 -0.39
N PRO A 27 3.94 -2.06 -0.95
CA PRO A 27 4.31 -0.74 -0.42
C PRO A 27 3.16 0.27 -0.43
N PHE A 28 2.26 0.20 -1.42
CA PHE A 28 1.09 1.09 -1.47
C PHE A 28 0.08 0.73 -0.37
N ILE A 29 -0.15 -0.56 -0.14
CA ILE A 29 -0.98 -1.03 0.99
C ILE A 29 -0.36 -0.58 2.31
N TYR A 30 0.95 -0.73 2.46
CA TYR A 30 1.67 -0.34 3.67
C TYR A 30 1.49 1.15 4.00
N VAL A 31 1.67 2.04 3.00
CA VAL A 31 1.48 3.48 3.19
C VAL A 31 0.02 3.82 3.48
N LEU A 32 -0.94 3.18 2.79
CA LEU A 32 -2.37 3.38 3.04
C LEU A 32 -2.78 2.97 4.45
N VAL A 33 -2.27 1.84 4.93
CA VAL A 33 -2.52 1.38 6.29
C VAL A 33 -1.92 2.34 7.31
N TYR A 34 -0.70 2.84 7.07
CA TYR A 34 -0.06 3.83 7.94
C TYR A 34 -0.84 5.15 7.99
N SER A 35 -1.33 5.63 6.84
CA SER A 35 -2.06 6.91 6.78
C SER A 35 -3.41 6.84 7.50
N LEU A 36 -4.06 5.67 7.49
CA LEU A 36 -5.34 5.41 8.14
C LEU A 36 -5.23 4.92 9.59
N ASN A 37 -4.02 4.81 10.17
CA ASN A 37 -3.81 4.33 11.53
C ASN A 37 -3.41 5.47 12.48
N ASP A 38 -3.77 5.36 13.77
CA ASP A 38 -3.39 6.35 14.78
C ASP A 38 -1.89 6.64 14.77
N GLY A 39 -1.51 7.93 14.71
CA GLY A 39 -0.13 8.34 14.52
C GLY A 39 0.81 7.84 15.63
N LYS A 40 0.36 7.80 16.89
CA LYS A 40 1.17 7.27 18.00
C LYS A 40 1.31 5.76 17.90
N ASP A 41 0.21 5.06 17.59
CA ASP A 41 0.22 3.61 17.37
C ASP A 41 1.16 3.23 16.21
N SER A 42 1.15 4.00 15.13
CA SER A 42 2.01 3.82 13.95
C SER A 42 3.51 3.95 14.27
N MET A 43 3.89 4.66 15.33
CA MET A 43 5.28 4.77 15.80
C MET A 43 5.73 3.57 16.64
N MET A 44 4.80 2.80 17.21
CA MET A 44 5.11 1.71 18.14
C MET A 44 5.52 0.40 17.45
N GLY A 45 5.45 0.33 16.12
CA GLY A 45 5.87 -0.85 15.37
C GLY A 45 5.30 -0.91 13.96
N ALA A 46 5.69 -1.96 13.23
CA ALA A 46 5.24 -2.16 11.86
C ALA A 46 3.75 -2.51 11.77
N LEU A 47 3.07 -1.90 10.81
CA LEU A 47 1.74 -2.26 10.35
C LEU A 47 1.87 -3.00 9.01
N TYR A 48 1.04 -4.01 8.77
CA TYR A 48 1.14 -4.83 7.56
C TYR A 48 -0.05 -4.55 6.63
N PHE A 49 -1.08 -5.39 6.66
CA PHE A 49 -2.19 -5.31 5.70
C PHE A 49 -3.41 -4.51 6.19
N PHE A 50 -3.53 -4.25 7.49
CA PHE A 50 -4.69 -3.58 8.08
C PHE A 50 -4.28 -2.63 9.20
N PRO A 51 -5.01 -1.51 9.40
CA PRO A 51 -4.76 -0.61 10.52
C PRO A 51 -5.14 -1.29 11.84
N ARG A 52 -4.35 -1.09 12.89
CA ARG A 52 -4.68 -1.57 14.24
C ARG A 52 -5.72 -0.68 14.92
N LYS A 53 -5.62 0.63 14.68
CA LYS A 53 -6.50 1.67 15.20
C LYS A 53 -6.82 2.64 14.07
N PHE A 54 -7.94 2.41 13.41
CA PHE A 54 -8.39 3.27 12.31
C PHE A 54 -8.67 4.70 12.80
N THR A 55 -8.13 5.70 12.11
CA THR A 55 -8.44 7.12 12.29
C THR A 55 -8.23 7.89 10.99
N LEU A 56 -8.86 9.06 10.90
CA LEU A 56 -8.63 10.05 9.84
C LEU A 56 -7.94 11.32 10.35
N ASP A 57 -7.53 11.35 11.63
CA ASP A 57 -6.92 12.53 12.24
C ASP A 57 -5.63 12.96 11.53
N ASN A 58 -4.86 12.01 11.00
CA ASN A 58 -3.66 12.31 10.21
C ASN A 58 -4.01 13.15 8.97
N TYR A 59 -5.11 12.84 8.29
CA TYR A 59 -5.57 13.59 7.14
C TYR A 59 -6.05 14.98 7.53
N ALA A 60 -6.83 15.08 8.62
CA ALA A 60 -7.27 16.38 9.15
C ALA A 60 -6.06 17.29 9.44
N GLN A 61 -5.04 16.77 10.11
CA GLN A 61 -3.81 17.53 10.41
C GLN A 61 -3.06 17.99 9.15
N VAL A 62 -3.01 17.16 8.09
CA VAL A 62 -2.38 17.54 6.82
C VAL A 62 -3.18 18.63 6.12
N PHE A 63 -4.51 18.52 6.08
CA PHE A 63 -5.38 19.49 5.43
C PHE A 63 -5.45 20.83 6.18
N ASP A 64 -5.30 20.82 7.50
CA ASP A 64 -5.21 22.03 8.32
C ASP A 64 -3.85 22.73 8.21
N ASN A 65 -2.83 22.09 7.61
CA ASN A 65 -1.50 22.68 7.48
C ASN A 65 -1.38 23.58 6.22
N PRO A 66 -1.31 24.92 6.36
CA PRO A 66 -1.22 25.82 5.22
C PRO A 66 0.08 25.66 4.42
N GLN A 67 1.16 25.15 5.02
CA GLN A 67 2.45 24.97 4.35
C GLN A 67 2.36 23.88 3.27
N ILE A 68 1.60 22.80 3.54
CA ILE A 68 1.32 21.75 2.56
C ILE A 68 0.67 22.36 1.32
N TRP A 69 -0.35 23.20 1.51
CA TRP A 69 -1.06 23.85 0.41
C TRP A 69 -0.19 24.81 -0.39
N GLN A 70 0.72 25.56 0.25
CA GLN A 70 1.64 26.43 -0.49
C GLN A 70 2.66 25.61 -1.29
N ALA A 71 3.17 24.51 -0.73
CA ALA A 71 4.08 23.61 -1.43
C ALA A 71 3.43 22.98 -2.67
N TYR A 72 2.16 22.59 -2.59
CA TYR A 72 1.40 22.03 -3.73
C TYR A 72 1.22 23.02 -4.89
N LYS A 73 1.28 24.34 -4.67
CA LYS A 73 1.10 25.33 -5.75
C LYS A 73 2.34 25.55 -6.61
N ILE A 74 3.52 25.23 -6.07
CA ILE A 74 4.82 25.48 -6.72
C ILE A 74 5.43 24.21 -7.30
N THR A 75 4.73 23.07 -7.17
CA THR A 75 5.06 21.79 -7.79
C THR A 75 4.28 21.64 -9.10
#